data_AF-A0A1X0BZ73-F1
#
_entry.id   AF-A0A1X0BZ73-F1
#
_cell.length_a   1.000
_cell.length_b   1.000
_cell.length_c   1.000
_cell.angle_alpha   90.00
_cell.angle_beta   90.00
_cell.angle_gamma   90.00
#
_symmetry.space_group_name_H-M   'P 1'
#
loop_
_entity.id
_entity.type
_entity.pdbx_description
1 polymer ?
#
loop_
_entity_poly.entity_id
_entity_poly.type
_entity_poly.pdbx_seq_one_letter_code
_entity_poly.pdbx_strand_id
1 'polypeptide(L)'
;MIDAAQRRAADRWFLAHGLPAVLRPGRLVRRLWSRSAPALAGFAVLMATSVVVVAVTGKHAVDIDGRPTRAEWFVLALLVLVLPVAAAVGWWVSKIVAQRGRLLAAAGAAAVSVVGAVFGGPSSYLSNNLVLVAVSVAVMLALTASGVGSILGWAAHVTLSHLAAAGSLLLRALPVLLLTILVFFNSPVWLMAATVSRTRLWLALWFLGAVAVAFVVSVTVDRMRPMINAAEPDTQHVAKLDDTPFATMPDPAEVKPLGRAERLNVYFVLAVSQLAQILVVAVVTALLFFMLGLILLSPELLAAWTRNGSSDGRFLGMTIPVPEALIQVTLFLGALTFMYVSARAVGDEAYRDRFVTPLIDGLRLTLTARNRYRAAVPAR
;
A
#
# COMPACT_ATOMS: atom_id res chain seq x y z
N MET A 1 -37.46 -6.65 -9.58
CA MET A 1 -36.62 -6.44 -8.37
C MET A 1 -35.47 -7.42 -8.41
N ILE A 2 -34.23 -6.99 -8.18
CA ILE A 2 -33.06 -7.89 -8.27
C ILE A 2 -32.98 -8.87 -7.10
N ASP A 3 -32.57 -10.11 -7.37
CA ASP A 3 -32.45 -11.15 -6.34
C ASP A 3 -31.34 -10.84 -5.30
N ALA A 4 -31.43 -11.44 -4.11
CA ALA A 4 -30.45 -11.31 -3.05
C ALA A 4 -29.06 -11.83 -3.45
N ALA A 5 -28.94 -12.82 -4.34
CA ALA A 5 -27.66 -13.28 -4.85
C ALA A 5 -27.02 -12.23 -5.78
N GLN A 6 -27.81 -11.68 -6.70
CA GLN A 6 -27.35 -10.63 -7.63
C GLN A 6 -26.96 -9.34 -6.89
N ARG A 7 -27.71 -8.94 -5.85
CA ARG A 7 -27.33 -7.84 -4.94
C ARG A 7 -25.98 -8.07 -4.27
N ARG A 8 -25.73 -9.30 -3.79
CA ARG A 8 -24.43 -9.66 -3.19
C ARG A 8 -23.29 -9.69 -4.20
N ALA A 9 -23.57 -10.03 -5.46
CA ALA A 9 -22.59 -9.95 -6.53
C ALA A 9 -22.22 -8.49 -6.86
N ALA A 10 -23.22 -7.62 -6.99
CA ALA A 10 -23.02 -6.18 -7.20
C ALA A 10 -22.26 -5.51 -6.03
N ASP A 11 -22.64 -5.79 -4.78
CA ASP A 11 -21.96 -5.25 -3.60
C ASP A 11 -20.48 -5.68 -3.56
N ARG A 12 -20.17 -6.95 -3.90
CA ARG A 12 -18.79 -7.43 -4.01
C ARG A 12 -18.04 -6.78 -5.16
N TRP A 13 -18.70 -6.56 -6.29
CA TRP A 13 -18.09 -5.95 -7.46
C TRP A 13 -17.67 -4.50 -7.17
N PHE A 14 -18.54 -3.68 -6.55
CA PHE A 14 -18.16 -2.31 -6.17
C PHE A 14 -17.01 -2.26 -5.17
N LEU A 15 -16.98 -3.18 -4.19
CA LEU A 15 -15.86 -3.28 -3.25
C LEU A 15 -14.56 -3.72 -3.94
N ALA A 16 -14.64 -4.62 -4.92
CA ALA A 16 -13.49 -5.05 -5.70
C ALA A 16 -12.92 -3.93 -6.60
N HIS A 17 -13.77 -2.96 -7.00
CA HIS A 17 -13.39 -1.80 -7.83
C HIS A 17 -13.14 -0.53 -7.00
N GLY A 18 -12.97 -0.65 -5.68
CA GLY A 18 -12.64 0.49 -4.83
C GLY A 18 -13.76 1.53 -4.67
N LEU A 19 -15.03 1.21 -4.93
CA LEU A 19 -16.15 2.14 -4.76
C LEU A 19 -17.08 1.81 -3.57
N PRO A 20 -16.59 1.78 -2.31
CA PRO A 20 -17.42 1.46 -1.15
C PRO A 20 -18.52 2.49 -0.88
N ALA A 21 -18.33 3.77 -1.25
CA ALA A 21 -19.32 4.82 -1.00
C ALA A 21 -20.61 4.71 -1.84
N VAL A 22 -20.61 3.88 -2.88
CA VAL A 22 -21.83 3.52 -3.62
C VAL A 22 -22.75 2.67 -2.73
N LEU A 23 -22.16 1.91 -1.80
CA LEU A 23 -22.89 1.13 -0.81
C LEU A 23 -23.29 2.01 0.36
N ARG A 24 -24.39 1.65 1.02
CA ARG A 24 -24.84 2.35 2.23
C ARG A 24 -23.92 2.04 3.42
N PRO A 25 -23.71 2.98 4.36
CA PRO A 25 -22.83 2.78 5.52
C PRO A 25 -23.12 1.49 6.31
N GLY A 26 -24.40 1.20 6.57
CA GLY A 26 -24.81 -0.02 7.29
C GLY A 26 -24.48 -1.34 6.56
N ARG A 27 -24.18 -1.31 5.25
CA ARG A 27 -23.70 -2.50 4.51
C ARG A 27 -22.19 -2.68 4.59
N LEU A 28 -21.43 -1.61 4.81
CA LEU A 28 -19.98 -1.68 4.94
C LEU A 28 -19.54 -2.40 6.23
N VAL A 29 -20.37 -2.35 7.28
CA VAL A 29 -20.08 -3.01 8.56
C VAL A 29 -20.51 -4.49 8.55
N ARG A 30 -21.34 -4.91 7.58
CA ARG A 30 -21.77 -6.32 7.50
C ARG A 30 -20.59 -7.23 7.16
N ARG A 31 -20.48 -8.32 7.92
CA ARG A 31 -19.49 -9.40 7.72
C ARG A 31 -18.04 -8.91 7.81
N LEU A 32 -17.80 -7.90 8.64
CA LEU A 32 -16.51 -7.24 8.80
C LEU A 32 -15.37 -8.25 9.00
N TRP A 33 -15.54 -9.20 9.92
CA TRP A 33 -14.56 -10.24 10.22
C TRP A 33 -14.11 -11.03 8.97
N SER A 34 -15.08 -11.50 8.16
CA SER A 34 -14.77 -12.24 6.92
C SER A 34 -14.18 -11.37 5.80
N ARG A 35 -14.42 -10.05 5.85
CA ARG A 35 -13.85 -9.10 4.88
C ARG A 35 -12.42 -8.71 5.24
N SER A 36 -12.10 -8.68 6.53
CA SER A 36 -10.75 -8.40 7.04
C SER A 36 -9.83 -9.63 7.01
N ALA A 37 -10.35 -10.82 6.66
CA ALA A 37 -9.58 -12.07 6.63
C ALA A 37 -8.23 -11.97 5.88
N PRO A 38 -8.13 -11.35 4.69
CA PRO A 38 -6.84 -11.19 4.00
C PRO A 38 -5.81 -10.39 4.80
N ALA A 39 -6.23 -9.28 5.41
CA ALA A 39 -5.36 -8.41 6.20
C ALA A 39 -4.91 -9.09 7.49
N LEU A 40 -5.86 -9.74 8.19
CA LEU A 40 -5.58 -10.52 9.38
C LEU A 40 -4.60 -11.66 9.08
N ALA A 41 -4.76 -12.35 7.96
CA ALA A 41 -3.87 -13.44 7.57
C ALA A 41 -2.44 -12.95 7.28
N GLY A 42 -2.28 -11.81 6.59
CA GLY A 42 -0.97 -11.18 6.43
C GLY A 42 -0.33 -10.78 7.76
N PHE A 43 -1.13 -10.25 8.69
CA PHE A 43 -0.66 -9.92 10.04
C PHE A 43 -0.29 -11.16 10.86
N ALA A 44 -1.03 -12.26 10.71
CA ALA A 44 -0.71 -13.53 11.34
C ALA A 44 0.65 -14.06 10.88
N VAL A 45 1.02 -13.88 9.60
CA VAL A 45 2.37 -14.21 9.10
C VAL A 45 3.44 -13.40 9.82
N LEU A 46 3.24 -12.09 10.01
CA LEU A 46 4.18 -11.24 10.75
C LEU A 46 4.38 -11.74 12.19
N MET A 47 3.27 -12.07 12.87
CA MET A 47 3.32 -12.59 14.24
C MET A 47 3.97 -13.97 14.32
N ALA A 48 3.68 -14.87 13.37
CA ALA A 48 4.30 -16.20 13.31
C ALA A 48 5.81 -16.10 13.04
N THR A 49 6.22 -15.21 12.13
CA THR A 49 7.63 -14.90 11.89
C THR A 49 8.32 -14.38 13.15
N SER A 50 7.65 -13.52 13.91
CA SER A 50 8.18 -13.02 15.19
C SER A 50 8.45 -14.16 16.18
N VAL A 51 7.56 -15.17 16.27
CA VAL A 51 7.80 -16.39 17.06
C VAL A 51 9.04 -17.15 16.59
N VAL A 52 9.21 -17.33 15.28
CA VAL A 52 10.39 -18.01 14.74
C VAL A 52 11.67 -17.24 15.07
N VAL A 53 11.65 -15.90 14.97
CA VAL A 53 12.79 -15.06 15.35
C VAL A 53 13.15 -15.24 16.83
N VAL A 54 12.17 -15.21 17.74
CA VAL A 54 12.41 -15.40 19.17
C VAL A 54 12.90 -16.83 19.45
N ALA A 55 12.34 -17.85 18.79
CA ALA A 55 12.76 -19.23 18.97
C ALA A 55 14.20 -19.49 18.51
N VAL A 56 14.64 -18.82 17.44
CA VAL A 56 16.00 -18.97 16.89
C VAL A 56 17.03 -18.13 17.65
N THR A 57 16.68 -16.91 18.04
CA THR A 57 17.64 -15.97 18.65
C THR A 57 17.59 -15.97 20.18
N GLY A 58 16.51 -16.46 20.79
CA GLY A 58 16.23 -16.31 22.23
C GLY A 58 15.93 -14.86 22.65
N LYS A 59 15.94 -13.90 21.72
CA LYS A 59 15.76 -12.47 21.99
C LYS A 59 14.47 -11.98 21.35
N HIS A 60 13.81 -11.04 22.04
CA HIS A 60 12.60 -10.38 21.54
C HIS A 60 12.92 -9.23 20.58
N ALA A 61 14.14 -8.71 20.65
CA ALA A 61 14.68 -7.73 19.72
C ALA A 61 15.73 -8.40 18.83
N VAL A 62 15.66 -8.13 17.52
CA VAL A 62 16.71 -8.51 16.57
C VAL A 62 17.87 -7.54 16.76
N ASP A 63 18.98 -8.08 17.26
CA ASP A 63 20.20 -7.34 17.55
C ASP A 63 21.40 -8.09 16.97
N ILE A 64 21.77 -7.70 15.74
CA ILE A 64 22.83 -8.32 14.94
C ILE A 64 23.96 -7.30 14.81
N ASP A 65 25.03 -7.51 15.58
CA ASP A 65 26.23 -6.67 15.56
C ASP A 65 27.34 -7.31 14.69
N GLY A 66 27.91 -6.55 13.76
CA GLY A 66 29.08 -6.98 13.02
C GLY A 66 28.82 -8.13 12.04
N ARG A 67 29.60 -9.22 12.12
CA ARG A 67 29.52 -10.35 11.15
C ARG A 67 28.41 -11.33 11.54
N PRO A 68 27.34 -11.49 10.73
CA PRO A 68 26.22 -12.32 11.13
C PRO A 68 26.59 -13.80 11.19
N THR A 69 26.14 -14.46 12.25
CA THR A 69 26.16 -15.92 12.40
C THR A 69 25.18 -16.59 11.43
N ARG A 70 25.27 -17.92 11.28
CA ARG A 70 24.31 -18.68 10.43
C ARG A 70 22.85 -18.48 10.84
N ALA A 71 22.59 -18.38 12.15
CA ALA A 71 21.25 -18.14 12.69
C ALA A 71 20.76 -16.72 12.36
N GLU A 72 21.64 -15.72 12.42
CA GLU A 72 21.29 -14.33 12.08
C GLU A 72 21.09 -14.15 10.56
N TRP A 73 21.87 -14.85 9.73
CA TRP A 73 21.60 -14.93 8.29
C TRP A 73 20.22 -15.52 7.97
N PHE A 74 19.81 -16.55 8.72
CA PHE A 74 18.47 -17.11 8.61
C PHE A 74 17.39 -16.10 9.02
N VAL A 75 17.60 -15.34 10.12
CA VAL A 75 16.70 -14.27 10.55
C VAL A 75 16.62 -13.15 9.51
N LEU A 76 17.74 -12.74 8.92
CA LEU A 76 17.76 -11.73 7.86
C LEU A 76 16.98 -12.20 6.61
N ALA A 77 17.17 -13.45 6.19
CA ALA A 77 16.40 -14.02 5.08
C ALA A 77 14.90 -14.04 5.41
N LEU A 78 14.54 -14.41 6.64
CA LEU A 78 13.16 -14.42 7.12
C LEU A 78 12.54 -13.01 7.13
N LEU A 79 13.30 -11.98 7.56
CA LEU A 79 12.86 -10.59 7.56
C LEU A 79 12.67 -10.03 6.15
N VAL A 80 13.49 -10.44 5.17
CA VAL A 80 13.31 -10.06 3.76
C VAL A 80 12.06 -10.73 3.17
N LEU A 81 11.81 -12.00 3.51
CA LEU A 81 10.72 -12.79 2.95
C LEU A 81 9.36 -12.55 3.63
N VAL A 82 9.33 -11.99 4.84
CA VAL A 82 8.08 -11.87 5.60
C VAL A 82 7.02 -11.03 4.90
N LEU A 83 7.40 -9.91 4.28
CA LEU A 83 6.45 -9.05 3.57
C LEU A 83 5.91 -9.69 2.29
N PRO A 84 6.75 -10.27 1.39
CA PRO A 84 6.27 -11.07 0.26
C PRO A 84 5.35 -12.23 0.67
N VAL A 85 5.70 -12.97 1.72
CA VAL A 85 4.90 -14.11 2.20
C VAL A 85 3.59 -13.63 2.80
N ALA A 86 3.59 -12.55 3.59
CA ALA A 86 2.37 -11.95 4.14
C ALA A 86 1.43 -11.46 3.03
N ALA A 87 1.98 -10.81 1.99
CA ALA A 87 1.21 -10.38 0.83
C ALA A 87 0.63 -11.57 0.05
N ALA A 88 1.43 -12.62 -0.17
CA ALA A 88 0.96 -13.85 -0.81
C ALA A 88 -0.15 -14.51 0.00
N VAL A 89 0.04 -14.75 1.30
CA VAL A 89 -0.99 -15.35 2.16
C VAL A 89 -2.28 -14.53 2.16
N GLY A 90 -2.18 -13.20 2.30
CA GLY A 90 -3.33 -12.30 2.19
C GLY A 90 -4.04 -12.43 0.85
N TRP A 91 -3.30 -12.48 -0.26
CA TRP A 91 -3.86 -12.69 -1.60
C TRP A 91 -4.54 -14.04 -1.75
N TRP A 92 -3.98 -15.13 -1.23
CA TRP A 92 -4.60 -16.46 -1.26
C TRP A 92 -5.91 -16.47 -0.47
N VAL A 93 -5.92 -15.89 0.73
CA VAL A 93 -7.13 -15.76 1.54
C VAL A 93 -8.19 -14.88 0.83
N SER A 94 -7.76 -13.89 0.06
CA SER A 94 -8.68 -13.04 -0.72
C SER A 94 -9.47 -13.84 -1.77
N LYS A 95 -8.88 -14.89 -2.34
CA LYS A 95 -9.50 -15.78 -3.35
C LYS A 95 -10.55 -16.73 -2.79
N ILE A 96 -10.65 -16.88 -1.46
CA ILE A 96 -11.64 -17.75 -0.84
C ILE A 96 -13.04 -17.18 -1.09
N VAL A 97 -13.83 -17.87 -1.93
CA VAL A 97 -15.19 -17.46 -2.30
C VAL A 97 -16.20 -17.79 -1.19
N ALA A 98 -15.99 -18.92 -0.49
CA ALA A 98 -16.89 -19.40 0.55
C ALA A 98 -16.82 -18.52 1.82
N GLN A 99 -17.98 -18.03 2.28
CA GLN A 99 -18.06 -17.20 3.48
C GLN A 99 -17.55 -17.91 4.74
N ARG A 100 -17.88 -19.21 4.90
CA ARG A 100 -17.42 -20.02 6.03
C ARG A 100 -15.89 -20.15 6.01
N GLY A 101 -15.29 -20.40 4.85
CA GLY A 101 -13.84 -20.47 4.68
C GLY A 101 -13.14 -19.16 5.06
N ARG A 102 -13.67 -18.00 4.64
CA ARG A 102 -13.13 -16.69 5.05
C ARG A 102 -13.24 -16.42 6.54
N LEU A 103 -14.33 -16.85 7.17
CA LEU A 103 -14.52 -16.69 8.60
C LEU A 103 -13.54 -17.55 9.41
N LEU A 104 -13.33 -18.80 8.99
CA LEU A 104 -12.34 -19.69 9.57
C LEU A 104 -10.91 -19.15 9.38
N ALA A 105 -10.59 -18.62 8.19
CA ALA A 105 -9.29 -17.99 7.93
C ALA A 105 -9.04 -16.78 8.84
N ALA A 106 -10.04 -15.91 9.02
CA ALA A 106 -9.94 -14.76 9.93
C ALA A 106 -9.79 -15.19 11.40
N ALA A 107 -10.56 -16.20 11.85
CA ALA A 107 -10.46 -16.73 13.20
C ALA A 107 -9.10 -17.39 13.47
N GLY A 108 -8.62 -18.22 12.52
CA GLY A 108 -7.30 -18.83 12.59
C GLY A 108 -6.18 -17.79 12.60
N ALA A 109 -6.27 -16.77 11.75
CA ALA A 109 -5.32 -15.67 11.74
C ALA A 109 -5.27 -14.92 13.08
N ALA A 110 -6.45 -14.60 13.65
CA ALA A 110 -6.51 -13.97 14.97
C ALA A 110 -5.92 -14.86 16.07
N ALA A 111 -6.19 -16.17 16.05
CA ALA A 111 -5.61 -17.12 16.98
C ALA A 111 -4.08 -17.17 16.86
N VAL A 112 -3.54 -17.25 15.64
CA VAL A 112 -2.09 -17.20 15.37
C VAL A 112 -1.49 -15.88 15.84
N SER A 113 -2.16 -14.74 15.65
CA SER A 113 -1.68 -13.46 16.16
C SER A 113 -1.62 -13.41 17.69
N VAL A 114 -2.61 -13.97 18.38
CA VAL A 114 -2.61 -14.05 19.85
C VAL A 114 -1.52 -14.99 20.36
N VAL A 115 -1.39 -16.18 19.76
CA VAL A 115 -0.30 -17.12 20.06
C VAL A 115 1.05 -16.44 19.81
N GLY A 116 1.18 -15.71 18.71
CA GLY A 116 2.39 -14.97 18.39
C GLY A 116 2.73 -13.89 19.41
N ALA A 117 1.73 -13.19 19.96
CA ALA A 117 1.95 -12.22 21.03
C ALA A 117 2.43 -12.86 22.34
N VAL A 118 1.98 -14.09 22.62
CA VAL A 118 2.36 -14.84 23.83
C VAL A 118 3.78 -15.39 23.72
N PHE A 119 4.12 -16.03 22.60
CA PHE A 119 5.37 -16.79 22.47
C PHE A 119 6.50 -16.04 21.76
N GLY A 120 6.20 -14.95 21.06
CA GLY A 120 7.22 -14.27 20.27
C GLY A 120 6.90 -12.82 19.95
N GLY A 121 6.17 -12.14 20.82
CA GLY A 121 5.83 -10.74 20.57
C GLY A 121 7.06 -9.82 20.63
N PRO A 122 7.00 -8.63 20.01
CA PRO A 122 8.18 -7.74 19.86
C PRO A 122 8.71 -7.17 21.18
N SER A 123 7.89 -7.19 22.24
CA SER A 123 8.25 -6.73 23.58
C SER A 123 8.42 -7.92 24.53
N SER A 124 9.30 -7.78 25.52
CA SER A 124 9.38 -8.72 26.64
C SER A 124 8.12 -8.75 27.51
N TYR A 125 7.30 -7.70 27.44
CA TYR A 125 6.06 -7.60 28.20
C TYR A 125 4.86 -8.12 27.40
N LEU A 126 4.23 -9.18 27.91
CA LEU A 126 3.04 -9.77 27.32
C LEU A 126 1.91 -8.75 27.11
N SER A 127 1.71 -7.85 28.08
CA SER A 127 0.70 -6.78 27.99
C SER A 127 0.90 -5.90 26.76
N ASN A 128 2.14 -5.47 26.48
CA ASN A 128 2.47 -4.67 25.32
C ASN A 128 2.19 -5.41 24.01
N ASN A 129 2.52 -6.70 23.96
CA ASN A 129 2.28 -7.54 22.77
C ASN A 129 0.78 -7.73 22.50
N LEU A 130 -0.01 -7.99 23.55
CA LEU A 130 -1.46 -8.11 23.44
C LEU A 130 -2.11 -6.79 23.04
N VAL A 131 -1.66 -5.66 23.59
CA VAL A 131 -2.12 -4.32 23.18
C VAL A 131 -1.79 -4.06 21.71
N LEU A 132 -0.57 -4.38 21.26
CA LEU A 132 -0.17 -4.23 19.86
C LEU A 132 -1.08 -5.04 18.92
N VAL A 133 -1.36 -6.30 19.26
CA VAL A 133 -2.27 -7.16 18.47
C VAL A 133 -3.69 -6.59 18.48
N ALA A 134 -4.22 -6.21 19.65
CA ALA A 134 -5.56 -5.66 19.77
C ALA A 134 -5.72 -4.37 18.94
N VAL A 135 -4.76 -3.45 19.04
CA VAL A 135 -4.75 -2.20 18.26
C VAL A 135 -4.64 -2.49 16.78
N SER A 136 -3.74 -3.39 16.37
CA SER A 136 -3.55 -3.76 14.96
C SER A 136 -4.80 -4.37 14.34
N VAL A 137 -5.46 -5.30 15.05
CA VAL A 137 -6.75 -5.89 14.64
C VAL A 137 -7.83 -4.81 14.58
N ALA A 138 -7.93 -3.94 15.60
CA ALA A 138 -8.91 -2.85 15.62
C ALA A 138 -8.73 -1.89 14.43
N VAL A 139 -7.48 -1.53 14.08
CA VAL A 139 -7.16 -0.70 12.92
C VAL A 139 -7.56 -1.40 11.61
N MET A 140 -7.24 -2.69 11.44
CA MET A 140 -7.63 -3.44 10.23
C MET A 140 -9.15 -3.52 10.07
N LEU A 141 -9.87 -3.75 11.17
CA LEU A 141 -11.33 -3.75 11.18
C LEU A 141 -11.87 -2.36 10.85
N ALA A 142 -11.33 -1.28 11.43
CA ALA A 142 -11.74 0.09 11.16
C ALA A 142 -11.51 0.46 9.67
N LEU A 143 -10.35 0.12 9.11
CA LEU A 143 -10.05 0.33 7.68
C LEU A 143 -10.97 -0.48 6.76
N THR A 144 -11.37 -1.68 7.17
CA THR A 144 -12.31 -2.49 6.39
C THR A 144 -13.75 -1.95 6.50
N ALA A 145 -14.14 -1.46 7.68
CA ALA A 145 -15.46 -0.91 7.94
C ALA A 145 -15.68 0.43 7.23
N SER A 146 -14.62 1.25 7.12
CA SER A 146 -14.66 2.52 6.37
C SER A 146 -14.64 2.32 4.85
N GLY A 147 -14.33 1.11 4.37
CA GLY A 147 -14.15 0.83 2.95
C GLY A 147 -12.77 1.22 2.40
N VAL A 148 -11.91 1.84 3.21
CA VAL A 148 -10.53 2.18 2.83
C VAL A 148 -9.75 0.91 2.46
N GLY A 149 -9.99 -0.21 3.14
CA GLY A 149 -9.37 -1.50 2.81
C GLY A 149 -9.67 -1.99 1.39
N SER A 150 -10.89 -1.79 0.89
CA SER A 150 -11.23 -2.11 -0.52
C SER A 150 -10.52 -1.21 -1.52
N ILE A 151 -10.36 0.07 -1.18
CA ILE A 151 -9.70 1.06 -2.03
C ILE A 151 -8.21 0.75 -2.13
N LEU A 152 -7.56 0.49 -0.98
CA LEU A 152 -6.16 0.08 -0.91
C LEU A 152 -5.92 -1.24 -1.65
N GLY A 153 -6.80 -2.23 -1.48
CA GLY A 153 -6.70 -3.51 -2.18
C GLY A 153 -6.82 -3.38 -3.70
N TRP A 154 -7.75 -2.55 -4.17
CA TRP A 154 -7.90 -2.25 -5.60
C TRP A 154 -6.69 -1.48 -6.15
N ALA A 155 -6.26 -0.42 -5.47
CA ALA A 155 -5.10 0.38 -5.87
C ALA A 155 -3.83 -0.49 -5.95
N ALA A 156 -3.62 -1.38 -4.98
CA ALA A 156 -2.52 -2.33 -4.99
C ALA A 156 -2.59 -3.30 -6.17
N HIS A 157 -3.77 -3.86 -6.45
CA HIS A 157 -3.97 -4.76 -7.59
C HIS A 157 -3.65 -4.07 -8.93
N VAL A 158 -4.19 -2.88 -9.15
CA VAL A 158 -3.93 -2.08 -10.37
C VAL A 158 -2.44 -1.75 -10.50
N THR A 159 -1.81 -1.35 -9.39
CA THR A 159 -0.39 -1.04 -9.37
C THR A 159 0.46 -2.27 -9.71
N LEU A 160 0.13 -3.44 -9.13
CA LEU A 160 0.82 -4.70 -9.41
C LEU A 160 0.63 -5.17 -10.86
N SER A 161 -0.57 -5.01 -11.44
CA SER A 161 -0.79 -5.33 -12.86
C SER A 161 0.05 -4.45 -13.79
N HIS A 162 0.30 -3.19 -13.42
CA HIS A 162 1.18 -2.30 -14.18
C HIS A 162 2.67 -2.62 -13.93
N LEU A 163 3.00 -3.15 -12.76
CA LEU A 163 4.34 -3.62 -12.37
C LEU A 163 4.79 -4.84 -13.17
N ALA A 164 3.85 -5.68 -13.64
CA ALA A 164 4.14 -6.80 -14.53
C ALA A 164 4.80 -6.35 -15.85
N ALA A 165 4.68 -5.07 -16.22
CA ALA A 165 5.47 -4.43 -17.27
C ALA A 165 6.78 -3.83 -16.72
N ALA A 166 7.53 -4.60 -15.93
CA ALA A 166 8.66 -4.18 -15.10
C ALA A 166 9.73 -3.34 -15.84
N GLY A 167 10.00 -3.64 -17.11
CA GLY A 167 10.96 -2.90 -17.93
C GLY A 167 10.61 -1.41 -18.11
N SER A 168 9.33 -1.06 -18.07
CA SER A 168 8.89 0.32 -18.19
C SER A 168 9.14 1.16 -16.93
N LEU A 169 9.29 0.54 -15.75
CA LEU A 169 9.57 1.25 -14.49
C LEU A 169 11.04 1.67 -14.40
N LEU A 170 11.97 0.81 -14.84
CA LEU A 170 13.40 1.13 -14.87
C LEU A 170 13.70 2.30 -15.82
N LEU A 171 13.14 2.26 -17.03
CA LEU A 171 13.31 3.35 -18.02
C LEU A 171 12.71 4.67 -17.52
N ARG A 172 11.64 4.61 -16.72
CA ARG A 172 11.01 5.79 -16.10
C ARG A 172 11.80 6.36 -14.94
N ALA A 173 12.48 5.50 -14.18
CA ALA A 173 13.38 5.94 -13.14
C ALA A 173 14.65 6.58 -13.72
N LEU A 174 15.03 6.30 -14.97
CA LEU A 174 16.32 6.73 -15.55
C LEU A 174 16.67 8.21 -15.32
N PRO A 175 15.79 9.21 -15.56
CA PRO A 175 16.14 10.61 -15.29
C PRO A 175 16.34 10.88 -13.79
N VAL A 176 15.54 10.24 -12.95
CA VAL A 176 15.70 10.31 -11.49
C VAL A 176 16.98 9.63 -11.08
N LEU A 177 17.31 8.45 -11.64
CA LEU A 177 18.55 7.72 -11.38
C LEU A 177 19.75 8.60 -11.69
N LEU A 178 19.75 9.31 -12.83
CA LEU A 178 20.81 10.24 -13.20
C LEU A 178 20.93 11.44 -12.24
N LEU A 179 19.82 11.97 -11.72
CA LEU A 179 19.87 13.04 -10.72
C LEU A 179 20.36 12.51 -9.35
N THR A 180 19.79 11.39 -8.94
CA THR A 180 20.01 10.78 -7.61
C THR A 180 21.37 10.12 -7.51
N ILE A 181 22.00 9.70 -8.62
CA ILE A 181 23.39 9.22 -8.60
C ILE A 181 24.36 10.34 -8.18
N LEU A 182 24.11 11.58 -8.60
CA LEU A 182 24.92 12.73 -8.18
C LEU A 182 24.76 12.99 -6.69
N VAL A 183 23.54 12.86 -6.16
CA VAL A 183 23.26 12.98 -4.72
C VAL A 183 23.87 11.80 -3.96
N PHE A 184 23.85 10.60 -4.53
CA PHE A 184 24.36 9.38 -3.91
C PHE A 184 25.89 9.38 -3.80
N PHE A 185 26.63 9.90 -4.79
CA PHE A 185 28.09 10.02 -4.70
C PHE A 185 28.57 11.35 -4.07
N ASN A 186 27.73 11.99 -3.25
CA ASN A 186 28.02 13.29 -2.64
C ASN A 186 28.36 13.16 -1.14
N SER A 187 29.63 13.35 -0.77
CA SER A 187 30.08 13.15 0.61
C SER A 187 29.37 14.02 1.67
N PRO A 188 29.05 15.32 1.45
CA PRO A 188 28.18 16.07 2.36
C PRO A 188 26.83 15.40 2.69
N VAL A 189 26.20 14.72 1.72
CA VAL A 189 24.91 14.04 1.94
C VAL A 189 25.08 12.85 2.89
N TRP A 190 26.17 12.10 2.75
CA TRP A 190 26.52 11.00 3.65
C TRP A 190 26.84 11.48 5.06
N LEU A 191 27.57 12.59 5.18
CA LEU A 191 27.86 13.19 6.48
C LEU A 191 26.57 13.69 7.18
N MET A 192 25.66 14.30 6.43
CA MET A 192 24.35 14.68 6.95
C MET A 192 23.58 13.44 7.42
N ALA A 193 23.51 12.40 6.61
CA ALA A 193 22.81 11.17 6.95
C ALA A 193 23.41 10.41 8.15
N ALA A 194 24.72 10.51 8.36
CA ALA A 194 25.38 9.92 9.54
C ALA A 194 25.12 10.71 10.84
N THR A 195 24.83 12.01 10.73
CA THR A 195 24.71 12.91 11.89
C THR A 195 23.26 13.24 12.27
N VAL A 196 22.33 13.12 11.32
CA VAL A 196 20.91 13.39 11.55
C VAL A 196 20.31 12.31 12.45
N SER A 197 19.58 12.75 13.48
CA SER A 197 18.84 11.83 14.34
C SER A 197 17.64 11.24 13.62
N ARG A 198 17.27 10.01 13.99
CA ARG A 198 16.14 9.28 13.39
C ARG A 198 14.84 10.06 13.43
N THR A 199 14.58 10.78 14.52
CA THR A 199 13.39 11.61 14.70
C THR A 199 13.36 12.76 13.69
N ARG A 200 14.48 13.45 13.50
CA ARG A 200 14.58 14.55 12.52
C ARG A 200 14.41 14.04 11.09
N LEU A 201 15.01 12.88 10.77
CA LEU A 201 14.79 12.23 9.48
C LEU A 201 13.31 11.95 9.24
N TRP A 202 12.63 11.32 10.19
CA TRP A 202 11.19 11.04 10.06
C TRP A 202 10.36 12.31 9.88
N LEU A 203 10.65 13.38 10.61
CA LEU A 203 9.97 14.67 10.43
C LEU A 203 10.20 15.24 9.03
N ALA A 204 11.42 15.18 8.51
CA ALA A 204 11.73 15.63 7.16
C ALA A 204 11.01 14.79 6.09
N LEU A 205 11.01 13.45 6.24
CA LEU A 205 10.30 12.54 5.34
C LEU A 205 8.78 12.79 5.36
N TRP A 206 8.19 13.00 6.55
CA TRP A 206 6.78 13.34 6.69
C TRP A 206 6.45 14.69 6.07
N PHE A 207 7.29 15.70 6.28
CA PHE A 207 7.12 17.02 5.68
C PHE A 207 7.15 16.94 4.14
N LEU A 208 8.17 16.30 3.58
CA LEU A 208 8.31 16.14 2.13
C LEU A 208 7.16 15.32 1.53
N GLY A 209 6.82 14.22 2.19
CA GLY A 209 5.71 13.36 1.82
C GLY A 209 4.38 14.10 1.87
N ALA A 210 4.12 14.91 2.89
CA ALA A 210 2.90 15.69 3.02
C ALA A 210 2.76 16.72 1.89
N VAL A 211 3.85 17.43 1.55
CA VAL A 211 3.86 18.37 0.41
C VAL A 211 3.56 17.66 -0.90
N ALA A 212 4.23 16.53 -1.16
CA ALA A 212 4.01 15.75 -2.38
C ALA A 212 2.57 15.21 -2.47
N VAL A 213 2.04 14.67 -1.36
CA VAL A 213 0.66 14.18 -1.27
C VAL A 213 -0.34 15.31 -1.50
N ALA A 214 -0.17 16.45 -0.83
CA ALA A 214 -1.06 17.60 -0.99
C ALA A 214 -1.08 18.09 -2.45
N PHE A 215 0.10 18.16 -3.09
CA PHE A 215 0.22 18.55 -4.49
C PHE A 215 -0.49 17.58 -5.43
N VAL A 216 -0.24 16.27 -5.30
CA VAL A 216 -0.90 15.24 -6.10
C VAL A 216 -2.41 15.32 -5.92
N VAL A 217 -2.89 15.34 -4.67
CA VAL A 217 -4.33 15.39 -4.36
C VAL A 217 -4.98 16.64 -4.96
N SER A 218 -4.38 17.82 -4.79
CA SER A 218 -4.94 19.07 -5.32
C SER A 218 -5.11 18.99 -6.84
N VAL A 219 -4.06 18.58 -7.54
CA VAL A 219 -4.09 18.49 -9.00
C VAL A 219 -5.09 17.43 -9.48
N THR A 220 -5.14 16.28 -8.82
CA THR A 220 -6.09 15.21 -9.15
C THR A 220 -7.53 15.70 -9.00
N VAL A 221 -7.83 16.43 -7.93
CA VAL A 221 -9.17 17.00 -7.67
C VAL A 221 -9.52 18.05 -8.73
N ASP A 222 -8.63 19.01 -8.99
CA ASP A 222 -8.89 20.10 -9.93
C ASP A 222 -9.15 19.58 -11.35
N ARG A 223 -8.43 18.53 -11.77
CA ARG A 223 -8.60 17.89 -13.08
C ARG A 223 -9.87 17.09 -13.21
N MET A 224 -10.27 16.39 -12.15
CA MET A 224 -11.44 15.51 -12.18
C MET A 224 -12.75 16.26 -11.95
N ARG A 225 -12.68 17.46 -11.36
CA ARG A 225 -13.86 18.28 -11.07
C ARG A 225 -14.72 18.55 -12.32
N PRO A 226 -14.17 18.97 -13.48
CA PRO A 226 -14.96 19.12 -14.71
C PRO A 226 -15.62 17.82 -15.16
N MET A 227 -14.91 16.69 -15.09
CA MET A 227 -15.41 15.39 -15.54
C MET A 227 -16.50 14.81 -14.66
N ILE A 228 -16.37 14.98 -13.34
CA ILE A 228 -17.38 14.53 -12.36
C ILE A 228 -18.62 15.43 -12.40
N ASN A 229 -18.45 16.70 -12.77
CA ASN A 229 -19.54 17.64 -12.91
C ASN A 229 -20.23 17.53 -14.29
N ALA A 230 -19.52 17.12 -15.35
CA ALA A 230 -20.07 16.77 -16.65
C ALA A 230 -20.85 15.45 -16.51
N ALA A 231 -22.12 15.56 -16.12
CA ALA A 231 -23.02 14.44 -15.87
C ALA A 231 -23.55 13.78 -17.15
N GLU A 232 -22.74 13.69 -18.22
CA GLU A 232 -23.17 13.03 -19.45
C GLU A 232 -22.80 11.54 -19.43
N PRO A 233 -23.81 10.63 -19.50
CA PRO A 233 -23.56 9.22 -19.65
C PRO A 233 -22.95 8.95 -21.02
N ASP A 234 -21.70 8.48 -21.03
CA ASP A 234 -21.02 8.04 -22.25
C ASP A 234 -21.64 6.71 -22.73
N THR A 235 -22.30 6.77 -23.89
CA THR A 235 -22.99 5.64 -24.53
C THR A 235 -22.03 4.50 -24.89
N GLN A 236 -20.71 4.76 -25.03
CA GLN A 236 -19.71 3.72 -25.30
C GLN A 236 -19.48 2.75 -24.14
N HIS A 237 -19.80 3.13 -22.90
CA HIS A 237 -19.54 2.31 -21.71
C HIS A 237 -20.69 1.38 -21.32
N VAL A 238 -21.85 1.53 -21.96
CA VAL A 238 -23.05 0.72 -21.73
C VAL A 238 -22.85 -0.73 -22.18
N ALA A 239 -22.18 -0.93 -23.32
CA ALA A 239 -21.86 -2.26 -23.88
C ALA A 239 -20.80 -3.03 -23.08
N LYS A 240 -19.95 -2.33 -22.30
CA LYS A 240 -18.91 -2.96 -21.46
C LYS A 240 -19.46 -3.59 -20.17
N LEU A 241 -20.77 -3.50 -19.92
CA LEU A 241 -21.41 -4.04 -18.71
C LEU A 241 -22.03 -5.43 -18.92
N ASP A 242 -21.98 -6.00 -20.12
CA ASP A 242 -22.68 -7.25 -20.46
C ASP A 242 -22.12 -8.48 -19.71
N ASP A 243 -20.82 -8.49 -19.37
CA ASP A 243 -20.19 -9.55 -18.56
C ASP A 243 -20.23 -9.26 -17.03
N THR A 244 -20.99 -8.26 -16.60
CA THR A 244 -21.04 -7.83 -15.19
C THR A 244 -22.38 -8.17 -14.54
N PRO A 245 -22.48 -8.16 -13.19
CA PRO A 245 -23.75 -8.37 -12.48
C PRO A 245 -24.87 -7.37 -12.85
N PHE A 246 -24.54 -6.31 -13.59
CA PHE A 246 -25.42 -5.22 -14.00
C PHE A 246 -26.02 -5.40 -15.40
N ALA A 247 -25.67 -6.46 -16.13
CA ALA A 247 -26.15 -6.72 -17.48
C ALA A 247 -27.70 -6.78 -17.56
N THR A 248 -28.34 -7.41 -16.57
CA THR A 248 -29.80 -7.56 -16.53
C THR A 248 -30.52 -6.40 -15.84
N MET A 249 -29.82 -5.32 -15.48
CA MET A 249 -30.42 -4.16 -14.80
C MET A 249 -30.80 -3.09 -15.83
N PRO A 250 -32.00 -2.47 -15.72
CA PRO A 250 -32.45 -1.49 -16.70
C PRO A 250 -31.57 -0.24 -16.65
N ASP A 251 -31.38 0.36 -17.82
CA ASP A 251 -30.75 1.68 -17.90
C ASP A 251 -31.66 2.75 -17.27
N PRO A 252 -31.12 3.62 -16.41
CA PRO A 252 -31.91 4.66 -15.78
C PRO A 252 -32.34 5.73 -16.79
N ALA A 253 -33.62 6.11 -16.74
CA ALA A 253 -34.14 7.24 -17.51
C ALA A 253 -33.52 8.59 -17.10
N GLU A 254 -33.08 8.72 -15.84
CA GLU A 254 -32.38 9.91 -15.32
C GLU A 254 -31.13 9.52 -14.52
N VAL A 255 -30.00 10.16 -14.83
CA VAL A 255 -28.74 9.98 -14.11
C VAL A 255 -28.78 10.80 -12.82
N LYS A 256 -28.90 10.11 -11.68
CA LYS A 256 -28.84 10.78 -10.36
C LYS A 256 -27.44 11.35 -10.12
N PRO A 257 -27.31 12.63 -9.72
CA PRO A 257 -26.02 13.23 -9.44
C PRO A 257 -25.28 12.48 -8.32
N LEU A 258 -23.95 12.53 -8.35
CA LEU A 258 -23.11 11.91 -7.33
C LEU A 258 -23.25 12.66 -6.00
N GLY A 259 -23.52 11.91 -4.93
CA GLY A 259 -23.55 12.45 -3.57
C GLY A 259 -22.15 12.88 -3.10
N ARG A 260 -22.07 13.71 -2.05
CA ARG A 260 -20.77 14.20 -1.52
C ARG A 260 -19.81 13.06 -1.15
N ALA A 261 -20.32 12.01 -0.50
CA ALA A 261 -19.52 10.83 -0.13
C ALA A 261 -19.04 10.03 -1.35
N GLU A 262 -19.86 9.92 -2.39
CA GLU A 262 -19.49 9.24 -3.64
C GLU A 262 -18.38 10.03 -4.36
N ARG A 263 -18.51 11.37 -4.44
CA ARG A 263 -17.47 12.24 -5.02
C ARG A 263 -16.15 12.14 -4.26
N LEU A 264 -16.18 12.23 -2.93
CA LEU A 264 -14.98 12.09 -2.09
C LEU A 264 -14.32 10.73 -2.28
N ASN A 265 -15.10 9.66 -2.36
CA ASN A 265 -14.56 8.33 -2.60
C ASN A 265 -13.88 8.22 -3.97
N VAL A 266 -14.48 8.79 -5.02
CA VAL A 266 -13.87 8.82 -6.36
C VAL A 266 -12.53 9.57 -6.34
N TYR A 267 -12.48 10.77 -5.75
CA TYR A 267 -11.22 11.52 -5.61
C TYR A 267 -10.18 10.74 -4.81
N PHE A 268 -10.60 10.14 -3.69
CA PHE A 268 -9.73 9.38 -2.82
C PHE A 268 -9.14 8.14 -3.51
N VAL A 269 -9.97 7.39 -4.24
CA VAL A 269 -9.54 6.21 -5.00
C VAL A 269 -8.49 6.55 -6.04
N LEU A 270 -8.72 7.63 -6.80
CA LEU A 270 -7.79 8.08 -7.82
C LEU A 270 -6.48 8.58 -7.21
N ALA A 271 -6.57 9.42 -6.18
CA ALA A 271 -5.41 9.96 -5.49
C ALA A 271 -4.56 8.84 -4.85
N VAL A 272 -5.18 7.91 -4.13
CA VAL A 272 -4.47 6.77 -3.52
C VAL A 272 -3.81 5.89 -4.58
N SER A 273 -4.46 5.67 -5.73
CA SER A 273 -3.88 4.87 -6.81
C SER A 273 -2.68 5.54 -7.44
N GLN A 274 -2.77 6.86 -7.66
CA GLN A 274 -1.64 7.64 -8.15
C GLN A 274 -0.48 7.64 -7.15
N LEU A 275 -0.75 7.89 -5.87
CA LEU A 275 0.26 7.85 -4.81
C LEU A 275 0.90 6.47 -4.66
N ALA A 276 0.12 5.38 -4.77
CA ALA A 276 0.63 4.02 -4.71
C ALA A 276 1.59 3.71 -5.88
N GLN A 277 1.25 4.14 -7.10
CA GLN A 277 2.13 3.99 -8.26
C GLN A 277 3.44 4.78 -8.10
N ILE A 278 3.35 6.04 -7.64
CA ILE A 278 4.52 6.88 -7.37
C ILE A 278 5.39 6.25 -6.27
N LEU A 279 4.77 5.74 -5.21
CA LEU A 279 5.45 5.07 -4.10
C LEU A 279 6.19 3.82 -4.58
N VAL A 280 5.60 3.03 -5.45
CA VAL A 280 6.30 1.86 -6.04
C VAL A 280 7.56 2.29 -6.78
N VAL A 281 7.51 3.32 -7.62
CA VAL A 281 8.70 3.83 -8.31
C VAL A 281 9.75 4.30 -7.31
N ALA A 282 9.34 5.06 -6.28
CA ALA A 282 10.22 5.53 -5.22
C ALA A 282 10.90 4.39 -4.45
N VAL A 283 10.15 3.36 -4.08
CA VAL A 283 10.66 2.17 -3.38
C VAL A 283 11.61 1.38 -4.25
N VAL A 284 11.28 1.14 -5.52
CA VAL A 284 12.17 0.43 -6.46
C VAL A 284 13.49 1.18 -6.63
N THR A 285 13.44 2.50 -6.83
CA THR A 285 14.64 3.33 -6.92
C THR A 285 15.45 3.31 -5.62
N ALA A 286 14.80 3.45 -4.46
CA ALA A 286 15.47 3.38 -3.16
C ALA A 286 16.16 2.02 -2.95
N LEU A 287 15.49 0.91 -3.30
CA LEU A 287 16.06 -0.44 -3.24
C LEU A 287 17.24 -0.62 -4.19
N LEU A 288 17.19 -0.03 -5.39
CA LEU A 288 18.31 -0.03 -6.33
C LEU A 288 19.53 0.66 -5.72
N PHE A 289 19.38 1.86 -5.17
CA PHE A 289 20.49 2.58 -4.51
C PHE A 289 20.95 1.89 -3.22
N PHE A 290 20.04 1.25 -2.49
CA PHE A 290 20.38 0.45 -1.32
C PHE A 290 21.29 -0.71 -1.71
N MET A 291 20.91 -1.48 -2.73
CA MET A 291 21.74 -2.56 -3.28
C MET A 291 23.06 -2.02 -3.85
N LEU A 292 23.02 -0.92 -4.60
CA LEU A 292 24.23 -0.28 -5.13
C LEU A 292 25.18 0.12 -4.00
N GLY A 293 24.66 0.68 -2.90
CA GLY A 293 25.45 1.03 -1.73
C GLY A 293 26.09 -0.17 -1.05
N LEU A 294 25.36 -1.28 -0.91
CA LEU A 294 25.94 -2.53 -0.39
C LEU A 294 27.06 -3.10 -1.28
N ILE A 295 27.04 -2.83 -2.59
CA ILE A 295 28.05 -3.34 -3.53
C ILE A 295 29.26 -2.40 -3.63
N LEU A 296 29.04 -1.08 -3.72
CA LEU A 296 30.10 -0.11 -4.02
C LEU A 296 30.79 0.47 -2.78
N LEU A 297 30.09 0.55 -1.65
CA LEU A 297 30.61 1.27 -0.49
C LEU A 297 31.47 0.34 0.37
N SER A 298 32.79 0.50 0.24
CA SER A 298 33.72 -0.18 1.14
C SER A 298 33.64 0.42 2.55
N PRO A 299 33.97 -0.35 3.60
CA PRO A 299 34.03 0.16 4.97
C PRO A 299 34.93 1.39 5.12
N GLU A 300 36.05 1.44 4.39
CA GLU A 300 37.01 2.55 4.41
C GLU A 300 36.42 3.81 3.78
N LEU A 301 35.70 3.66 2.66
CA LEU A 301 35.02 4.78 1.99
C LEU A 301 33.90 5.35 2.87
N LEU A 302 33.09 4.48 3.48
CA LEU A 302 32.05 4.89 4.41
C LEU A 302 32.63 5.60 5.62
N ALA A 303 33.69 5.07 6.22
CA ALA A 303 34.39 5.70 7.33
C ALA A 303 34.88 7.12 6.96
N ALA A 304 35.45 7.28 5.77
CA ALA A 304 35.89 8.58 5.27
C ALA A 304 34.72 9.57 5.08
N TRP A 305 33.60 9.13 4.52
CA TRP A 305 32.46 10.00 4.21
C TRP A 305 31.58 10.33 5.43
N THR A 306 31.57 9.45 6.43
CA THR A 306 30.70 9.58 7.62
C THR A 306 31.44 9.99 8.89
N ARG A 307 32.77 10.23 8.80
CA ARG A 307 33.67 10.48 9.95
C ARG A 307 33.64 9.33 10.97
N ASN A 308 33.92 8.12 10.50
CA ASN A 308 33.83 6.88 11.29
C ASN A 308 32.44 6.68 11.90
N GLY A 309 31.40 6.88 11.09
CA GLY A 309 30.02 6.60 11.49
C GLY A 309 29.78 5.11 11.77
N SER A 310 28.64 4.81 12.39
CA SER A 310 28.27 3.45 12.79
C SER A 310 28.26 2.47 11.59
N SER A 311 28.93 1.34 11.76
CA SER A 311 28.87 0.20 10.83
C SER A 311 27.51 -0.48 10.81
N ASP A 312 26.79 -0.38 11.93
CA ASP A 312 25.50 -1.00 12.14
C ASP A 312 24.39 0.05 12.14
N GLY A 313 23.21 -0.36 11.71
CA GLY A 313 22.06 0.49 11.52
C GLY A 313 20.90 0.02 12.37
N ARG A 314 20.07 0.95 12.81
CA ARG A 314 18.82 0.64 13.50
C ARG A 314 17.69 0.65 12.46
N PHE A 315 16.70 -0.22 12.53
CA PHE A 315 15.51 -0.13 11.70
C PHE A 315 14.31 -0.70 12.44
N LEU A 316 13.27 0.11 12.63
CA LEU A 316 12.07 -0.26 13.41
C LEU A 316 12.39 -0.83 14.81
N GLY A 317 13.46 -0.33 15.45
CA GLY A 317 13.91 -0.79 16.77
C GLY A 317 14.84 -2.00 16.76
N MET A 318 15.14 -2.58 15.58
CA MET A 318 16.09 -3.67 15.39
C MET A 318 17.46 -3.14 14.98
N THR A 319 18.54 -3.79 15.39
CA THR A 319 19.92 -3.52 14.94
C THR A 319 20.28 -4.53 13.86
N ILE A 320 20.65 -4.01 12.68
CA ILE A 320 20.99 -4.79 11.50
C ILE A 320 22.39 -4.42 11.02
N PRO A 321 23.13 -5.38 10.41
CA PRO A 321 24.53 -5.23 9.97
C PRO A 321 24.57 -4.46 8.63
N VAL A 322 23.93 -3.30 8.60
CA VAL A 322 23.81 -2.40 7.46
C VAL A 322 24.10 -0.99 7.97
N PRO A 323 25.04 -0.24 7.35
CA PRO A 323 25.41 1.08 7.83
C PRO A 323 24.20 2.02 8.00
N GLU A 324 24.07 2.67 9.16
CA GLU A 324 22.96 3.59 9.44
C GLU A 324 22.87 4.68 8.36
N ALA A 325 24.01 5.23 7.93
CA ALA A 325 24.06 6.24 6.87
C ALA A 325 23.48 5.72 5.55
N LEU A 326 23.70 4.45 5.19
CA LEU A 326 23.12 3.85 3.98
C LEU A 326 21.59 3.76 4.08
N ILE A 327 21.06 3.35 5.24
CA ILE A 327 19.61 3.33 5.50
C ILE A 327 19.03 4.74 5.36
N GLN A 328 19.66 5.74 5.97
CA GLN A 328 19.15 7.10 5.95
C GLN A 328 19.24 7.76 4.55
N VAL A 329 20.36 7.60 3.83
CA VAL A 329 20.53 8.10 2.46
C VAL A 329 19.50 7.46 1.52
N THR A 330 19.28 6.16 1.63
CA THR A 330 18.33 5.46 0.75
C THR A 330 16.88 5.84 1.03
N LEU A 331 16.50 6.05 2.29
CA LEU A 331 15.20 6.64 2.65
C LEU A 331 15.04 8.06 2.08
N PHE A 332 16.08 8.88 2.20
CA PHE A 332 16.07 10.24 1.67
C PHE A 332 15.94 10.28 0.14
N LEU A 333 16.72 9.45 -0.58
CA LEU A 333 16.62 9.29 -2.03
C LEU A 333 15.27 8.75 -2.48
N GLY A 334 14.69 7.82 -1.71
CA GLY A 334 13.31 7.35 -1.93
C GLY A 334 12.30 8.48 -1.82
N ALA A 335 12.41 9.33 -0.80
CA ALA A 335 11.50 10.46 -0.61
C ALA A 335 11.69 11.56 -1.67
N LEU A 336 12.93 11.85 -2.08
CA LEU A 336 13.21 12.74 -3.22
C LEU A 336 12.64 12.19 -4.52
N THR A 337 12.79 10.88 -4.77
CA THR A 337 12.21 10.22 -5.93
C THR A 337 10.69 10.33 -5.91
N PHE A 338 10.07 10.07 -4.75
CA PHE A 338 8.63 10.22 -4.56
C PHE A 338 8.15 11.63 -4.89
N MET A 339 8.85 12.66 -4.40
CA MET A 339 8.54 14.05 -4.69
C MET A 339 8.72 14.38 -6.17
N TYR A 340 9.86 14.02 -6.79
CA TYR A 340 10.13 14.29 -8.19
C TYR A 340 9.08 13.66 -9.11
N VAL A 341 8.77 12.38 -8.88
CA VAL A 341 7.79 11.66 -9.71
C VAL A 341 6.39 12.23 -9.49
N SER A 342 6.05 12.67 -8.27
CA SER A 342 4.81 13.42 -8.00
C SER A 342 4.70 14.70 -8.82
N ALA A 343 5.77 15.49 -8.88
CA ALA A 343 5.80 16.72 -9.68
C ALA A 343 5.68 16.42 -11.19
N ARG A 344 6.39 15.39 -11.68
CA ARG A 344 6.38 15.01 -13.09
C ARG A 344 5.05 14.40 -13.55
N ALA A 345 4.41 13.60 -12.69
CA ALA A 345 3.11 12.98 -12.98
C ALA A 345 2.02 14.01 -13.37
N VAL A 346 2.20 15.25 -12.92
CA VAL A 346 1.30 16.36 -13.23
C VAL A 346 1.63 17.01 -14.57
N GLY A 347 2.91 17.27 -14.87
CA GLY A 347 3.32 18.03 -16.05
C GLY A 347 3.43 17.24 -17.36
N ASP A 348 3.59 15.92 -17.30
CA ASP A 348 3.94 15.09 -18.46
C ASP A 348 2.70 14.46 -19.11
N GLU A 349 2.35 14.90 -20.32
CA GLU A 349 1.18 14.41 -21.08
C GLU A 349 1.25 12.90 -21.37
N ALA A 350 2.43 12.39 -21.72
CA ALA A 350 2.63 10.97 -21.98
C ALA A 350 2.48 10.10 -20.73
N TYR A 351 2.74 10.68 -19.54
CA TYR A 351 2.44 10.02 -18.27
C TYR A 351 0.93 9.93 -18.03
N ARG A 352 0.18 11.00 -18.35
CA ARG A 352 -1.28 11.04 -18.16
C ARG A 352 -1.98 9.98 -19.00
N ASP A 353 -1.66 9.90 -20.29
CA ASP A 353 -2.32 8.99 -21.21
C ASP A 353 -2.15 7.52 -20.82
N ARG A 354 -0.98 7.18 -20.28
CA ARG A 354 -0.67 5.80 -19.89
C ARG A 354 -1.22 5.39 -18.53
N PHE A 355 -1.35 6.32 -17.58
CA PHE A 355 -1.69 5.95 -16.19
C PHE A 355 -3.00 6.54 -15.69
N VAL A 356 -3.31 7.78 -16.07
CA VAL A 356 -4.48 8.48 -15.55
C VAL A 356 -5.71 8.15 -16.39
N THR A 357 -5.58 8.16 -17.73
CA THR A 357 -6.70 7.88 -18.64
C THR A 357 -7.33 6.50 -18.42
N PRO A 358 -6.57 5.39 -18.28
CA PRO A 358 -7.16 4.08 -17.99
C PRO A 358 -7.89 4.03 -16.64
N LEU A 359 -7.39 4.74 -15.62
CA LEU A 359 -8.06 4.84 -14.31
C LEU A 359 -9.38 5.60 -14.43
N ILE A 360 -9.39 6.67 -15.23
CA ILE A 360 -10.59 7.46 -15.53
C ILE A 360 -11.62 6.63 -16.29
N ASP A 361 -11.22 5.85 -17.28
CA ASP A 361 -12.13 5.02 -18.07
C ASP A 361 -12.72 3.88 -17.23
N GLY A 362 -11.89 3.25 -16.38
CA GLY A 362 -12.38 2.27 -15.39
C GLY A 362 -13.37 2.89 -14.41
N LEU A 363 -13.12 4.13 -13.97
CA LEU A 363 -14.04 4.88 -13.13
C LEU A 363 -15.37 5.17 -13.85
N ARG A 364 -15.34 5.62 -15.11
CA ARG A 364 -16.54 5.86 -15.93
C ARG A 364 -17.41 4.62 -16.02
N LEU A 365 -16.82 3.46 -16.35
CA LEU A 365 -17.52 2.17 -16.35
C LEU A 365 -18.21 1.89 -15.01
N THR A 366 -17.51 2.13 -13.91
CA THR A 366 -18.00 1.87 -12.55
C THR A 366 -19.13 2.83 -12.15
N LEU A 367 -19.08 4.08 -12.63
CA LEU A 367 -20.16 5.06 -12.45
C LEU A 367 -21.42 4.68 -13.24
N THR A 368 -21.28 4.16 -14.47
CA THR A 368 -22.40 3.62 -15.25
C THR A 368 -23.06 2.43 -14.54
N ALA A 369 -22.25 1.50 -14.00
CA ALA A 369 -22.73 0.40 -13.17
C ALA A 369 -23.49 0.89 -11.93
N ARG A 370 -22.99 1.94 -11.26
CA ARG A 370 -23.66 2.57 -10.11
C ARG A 370 -25.03 3.12 -10.48
N ASN A 371 -25.18 3.72 -11.66
CA ASN A 371 -26.44 4.29 -12.10
C ASN A 371 -27.51 3.19 -12.30
N ARG A 372 -27.17 2.09 -12.98
CA ARG A 372 -28.03 0.89 -13.09
C ARG A 372 -28.39 0.30 -11.73
N TYR A 373 -27.41 0.18 -10.83
CA TYR A 373 -27.63 -0.36 -9.48
C TYR A 373 -28.59 0.49 -8.65
N ARG A 374 -28.46 1.83 -8.70
CA ARG A 374 -29.33 2.76 -7.98
C ARG A 374 -30.75 2.81 -8.54
N ALA A 375 -30.92 2.51 -9.83
CA ALA A 375 -32.24 2.35 -10.45
C ALA A 375 -32.91 1.03 -10.03
N ALA A 376 -32.14 -0.05 -10.01
CA ALA A 376 -32.64 -1.39 -9.69
C ALA A 376 -32.89 -1.64 -8.19
N VAL A 377 -32.24 -0.87 -7.30
CA VAL A 377 -32.37 -1.00 -5.84
C VAL A 377 -33.08 0.23 -5.25
N PRO A 378 -34.35 0.09 -4.81
CA PRO A 378 -35.07 1.19 -4.20
C PRO A 378 -34.37 1.71 -2.94
N ALA A 379 -34.47 3.02 -2.72
CA ALA A 379 -34.00 3.65 -1.49
C ALA A 379 -34.94 3.27 -0.32
N ARG A 380 -34.67 2.15 0.36
CA ARG A 380 -35.36 1.83 1.64
C ARG A 380 -34.77 2.52 2.83
#